data_AF-A0A7X2Z5D4-F1
#
_entry.id   AF-A0A7X2Z5D4-F1
#
_cell.length_a   1.000
_cell.length_b   1.000
_cell.length_c   1.000
_cell.angle_alpha   90.00
_cell.angle_beta   90.00
_cell.angle_gamma   90.00
#
_symmetry.space_group_name_H-M   'P 1'
#
loop_
_entity.id
_entity.type
_entity.pdbx_description
1 polymer ?
#
loop_
_entity_poly.entity_id
_entity_poly.type
_entity_poly.pdbx_seq_one_letter_code
_entity_poly.pdbx_strand_id
1 'polypeptide(L)' 'MFDIMAYLSIDKSLATQIVNLIDTFGYAAIAVSAIMTLLSAGSLAVTSVMIDAAILYVKDLLKKNLKAQAIAW' A
#
# COMPACT_ATOMS: atom_id res chain seq x y z
N MET A 1 9.55 9.99 7.53
CA MET A 1 8.26 10.05 6.85
C MET A 1 8.19 8.83 5.96
N PHE A 2 7.17 7.98 6.10
CA PHE A 2 7.10 6.66 5.45
C PHE A 2 6.05 6.70 4.35
N ASP A 3 6.41 6.94 3.09
CA ASP A 3 5.50 6.75 1.96
C ASP A 3 5.55 5.29 1.46
N ILE A 4 4.51 4.83 0.77
CA ILE A 4 4.43 3.42 0.32
C ILE A 4 5.50 3.08 -0.72
N MET A 5 5.90 4.04 -1.56
CA MET A 5 6.95 3.83 -2.56
C MET A 5 8.28 3.55 -1.88
N ALA A 6 8.71 4.37 -0.93
CA ALA A 6 9.95 4.15 -0.19
C ALA A 6 9.86 2.94 0.75
N TYR A 7 8.72 2.76 1.43
CA TYR A 7 8.54 1.66 2.40
C TYR A 7 8.60 0.28 1.76
N LEU A 8 7.99 0.13 0.57
CA LEU A 8 7.97 -1.14 -0.16
C LEU A 8 8.99 -1.18 -1.30
N SER A 9 9.79 -0.13 -1.50
CA SER A 9 10.73 0.01 -2.63
C SER A 9 10.06 -0.27 -3.98
N ILE A 10 8.90 0.38 -4.23
CA ILE A 10 8.09 0.18 -5.43
C ILE A 10 7.92 1.44 -6.26
N ASP A 11 7.64 1.24 -7.55
CA ASP A 11 7.30 2.33 -8.46
C ASP A 11 5.96 2.98 -8.13
N LYS A 12 5.80 4.24 -8.58
CA LYS A 12 4.57 5.03 -8.41
C LYS A 12 3.32 4.33 -8.94
N SER A 13 3.44 3.55 -10.01
CA SER A 13 2.33 2.78 -10.58
C SER A 13 1.80 1.74 -9.57
N LEU A 14 2.69 0.95 -8.99
CA LEU A 14 2.34 -0.06 -7.98
C LEU A 14 1.82 0.60 -6.70
N ALA A 15 2.46 1.67 -6.23
CA ALA A 15 2.01 2.42 -5.07
C ALA A 15 0.58 2.96 -5.26
N THR A 16 0.28 3.51 -6.44
CA THR A 16 -1.06 3.99 -6.79
C THR A 16 -2.09 2.85 -6.76
N GLN A 17 -1.75 1.68 -7.31
CA GLN A 17 -2.63 0.51 -7.29
C GLN A 17 -2.91 0.03 -5.87
N ILE A 18 -1.87 -0.06 -5.02
CA ILE A 18 -2.00 -0.44 -3.61
C ILE A 18 -2.89 0.56 -2.85
N VAL A 19 -2.64 1.86 -2.99
CA VAL A 19 -3.45 2.89 -2.32
C VAL A 19 -4.90 2.84 -2.79
N ASN A 20 -5.15 2.63 -4.08
CA ASN A 20 -6.52 2.49 -4.61
C ASN A 20 -7.21 1.22 -4.13
N LEU A 21 -6.49 0.09 -4.02
CA LEU A 21 -7.01 -1.13 -3.42
C LEU A 21 -7.43 -0.91 -1.96
N ILE A 22 -6.60 -0.21 -1.19
CA ILE A 22 -6.89 0.10 0.22
C ILE A 22 -8.06 1.07 0.35
N ASP A 23 -8.16 2.05 -0.54
CA ASP A 23 -9.27 3.00 -0.60
C ASP A 23 -10.60 2.31 -0.95
N THR A 24 -10.55 1.34 -1.87
CA THR A 24 -11.75 0.63 -2.37
C THR A 24 -12.21 -0.48 -1.41
N PHE A 25 -11.29 -1.28 -0.89
CA PHE A 25 -11.60 -2.48 -0.11
C PHE A 25 -11.32 -2.35 1.40
N GLY A 26 -10.59 -1.31 1.83
CA GLY A 26 -10.21 -1.11 3.22
C GLY A 26 -9.19 -2.15 3.73
N TYR A 27 -9.37 -2.57 4.99
CA TYR A 27 -8.57 -3.64 5.62
C TYR A 27 -9.32 -4.97 5.46
N ALA A 28 -9.47 -5.40 4.21
CA ALA A 28 -10.07 -6.69 3.88
C ALA A 28 -8.98 -7.68 3.50
N ALA A 29 -9.19 -8.96 3.78
CA ALA A 29 -8.27 -10.03 3.34
C ALA A 29 -7.99 -9.97 1.82
N ILE A 30 -8.96 -9.50 1.04
CA ILE A 30 -8.84 -9.27 -0.41
C ILE A 30 -7.77 -8.23 -0.73
N ALA A 31 -7.71 -7.12 0.02
CA ALA A 31 -6.70 -6.07 -0.18
C ALA A 31 -5.30 -6.60 0.13
N VAL A 32 -5.15 -7.33 1.23
CA VAL A 32 -3.87 -7.98 1.62
C VAL A 32 -3.39 -8.93 0.52
N SER A 33 -4.26 -9.85 0.07
CA SER A 33 -3.94 -10.82 -0.98
C SER A 33 -3.60 -10.16 -2.32
N ALA A 34 -4.32 -9.10 -2.69
CA ALA A 34 -4.05 -8.34 -3.92
C ALA A 34 -2.70 -7.61 -3.84
N ILE A 35 -2.39 -6.98 -2.70
CA ILE A 35 -1.10 -6.32 -2.45
C ILE A 35 0.04 -7.34 -2.48
N MET A 36 -0.12 -8.49 -1.81
CA MET A 36 0.84 -9.59 -1.85
C MET A 36 1.12 -10.05 -3.29
N THR A 37 0.06 -10.20 -4.09
CA THR A 37 0.19 -10.67 -5.48
C THR A 37 0.92 -9.64 -6.34
N LEU A 38 0.57 -8.36 -6.22
CA LEU A 38 1.23 -7.25 -6.92
C LEU A 38 2.71 -7.15 -6.59
N LEU A 39 3.07 -7.29 -5.32
CA LEU A 39 4.45 -7.20 -4.87
C LEU A 39 5.27 -8.46 -5.19
N SER A 40 4.64 -9.64 -5.12
CA SER A 40 5.27 -10.91 -5.53
C SER A 40 5.58 -10.92 -7.03
N ALA A 41 4.73 -10.30 -7.86
CA ALA A 41 4.99 -10.12 -9.29
C ALA A 41 6.23 -9.23 -9.55
N GLY A 42 6.57 -8.34 -8.61
CA GLY A 42 7.75 -7.47 -8.66
C GLY A 42 9.02 -8.06 -8.05
N SER A 43 9.04 -9.35 -7.66
CA SER A 43 10.16 -10.00 -6.96
C SER A 43 10.49 -9.39 -5.59
N LEU A 44 9.55 -8.69 -4.96
CA LEU A 44 9.73 -8.13 -3.62
C LEU A 44 9.39 -9.17 -2.56
N ALA A 45 10.35 -9.47 -1.69
CA ALA A 45 10.14 -10.31 -0.51
C ALA A 45 9.43 -9.48 0.57
N VAL A 46 8.10 -9.45 0.51
CA VAL A 46 7.26 -8.73 1.48
C VAL A 46 6.72 -9.68 2.53
N THR A 47 6.78 -9.25 3.80
CA THR A 47 6.17 -9.98 4.91
C THR A 47 4.74 -9.50 5.16
N SER A 48 3.89 -10.35 5.73
CA SER A 48 2.52 -9.98 6.13
C SER A 48 2.49 -8.72 7.01
N VAL A 49 3.46 -8.59 7.92
CA VAL A 49 3.59 -7.44 8.83
C VAL A 49 3.82 -6.13 8.08
N MET A 50 4.61 -6.15 7.01
CA MET A 50 4.83 -4.96 6.17
C MET A 50 3.54 -4.53 5.46
N ILE A 51 2.74 -5.49 5.01
CA ILE A 51 1.47 -5.20 4.33
C ILE A 51 0.46 -4.62 5.32
N ASP A 52 0.36 -5.18 6.52
CA ASP A 52 -0.51 -4.66 7.57
C ASP A 52 -0.14 -3.22 7.95
N ALA A 53 1.15 -2.94 8.12
CA ALA A 53 1.65 -1.60 8.38
C ALA A 53 1.34 -0.62 7.24
N ALA A 54 1.51 -1.04 5.98
CA ALA A 54 1.19 -0.24 4.80
C ALA A 54 -0.31 0.09 4.73
N ILE A 55 -1.19 -0.88 5.00
CA ILE A 55 -2.64 -0.65 4.98
C ILE A 55 -3.06 0.30 6.10
N LEU A 56 -2.55 0.13 7.31
CA LEU A 56 -2.86 1.00 8.44
C LEU A 56 -2.40 2.45 8.15
N TYR A 57 -1.20 2.61 7.62
CA TYR A 57 -0.66 3.92 7.26
C TYR A 57 -1.51 4.62 6.18
N VAL A 58 -1.82 3.91 5.09
CA VAL A 58 -2.67 4.47 4.03
C VAL A 58 -4.05 4.82 4.56
N LYS A 59 -4.65 3.98 5.39
CA LYS A 59 -5.95 4.29 6.01
C LYS A 59 -5.89 5.56 6.87
N ASP A 60 -4.82 5.77 7.63
CA ASP A 60 -4.66 7.00 8.43
C ASP A 60 -4.57 8.25 7.53
N LEU A 61 -3.82 8.17 6.43
CA LEU A 61 -3.74 9.25 5.45
C LEU A 61 -5.06 9.50 4.70
N LEU A 62 -5.76 8.44 4.29
CA LEU A 62 -7.06 8.54 3.64
C LEU A 62 -8.11 9.19 4.55
N LYS A 63 -8.11 8.84 5.86
CA LYS A 63 -8.97 9.52 6.85
C LYS A 63 -8.71 11.03 6.95
N LYS A 64 -7.49 11.46 6.62
CA LYS A 64 -7.08 12.87 6.61
C LYS A 64 -7.23 13.53 5.23
N ASN A 65 -7.82 12.84 4.24
CA ASN A 65 -7.89 13.26 2.83
C ASN A 65 -6.51 13.47 2.16
N LEU A 66 -5.46 12.77 2.62
CA LEU A 66 -4.08 12.90 2.16
C LEU A 66 -3.67 11.77 1.19
N LYS A 67 -4.56 11.41 0.24
CA LYS A 67 -4.35 10.28 -0.68
C LYS A 67 -3.08 10.41 -1.53
N ALA A 68 -2.77 11.61 -2.00
CA ALA A 68 -1.55 11.86 -2.79
C ALA A 68 -0.26 11.61 -1.98
N GLN A 69 -0.27 11.98 -0.69
CA GLN A 69 0.84 11.74 0.24
C GLN A 69 1.03 10.25 0.57
N ALA A 70 -0.02 9.44 0.44
CA ALA A 70 0.08 8.00 0.60
C ALA A 70 0.81 7.33 -0.57
N ILE A 71 0.74 7.93 -1.77
CA ILE A 71 1.32 7.38 -3.00
C ILE A 71 2.77 7.82 -3.17
N ALA A 72 3.05 9.11 -3.07
CA ALA A 72 4.37 9.66 -3.35
C ALA A 72 4.65 10.83 -2.42
N TRP A 73 5.63 10.65 -1.55
CA TRP A 73 6.36 11.76 -0.97
C TRP A 73 7.85 11.46 -0.93
#